data_AF-A0A8T4KV29-F1
#
_entry.id   AF-A0A8T4KV29-F1
#
_cell.length_a   1.000
_cell.length_b   1.000
_cell.length_c   1.000
_cell.angle_alpha   90.00
_cell.angle_beta   90.00
_cell.angle_gamma   90.00
#
_symmetry.space_group_name_H-M   'P 1'
#
loop_
_entity.id
_entity.type
_entity.pdbx_description
1 polymer ?
#
loop_
_entity_poly.entity_id
_entity_poly.type
_entity_poly.pdbx_seq_one_letter_code
_entity_poly.pdbx_strand_id
1 'polypeptide(L)'
;MRHSMDKIRIKAAYFVLFLALIFLLVQTAFFAVPLQHTLQFYIVGFFVFFVPGHVILRAARQEFQIFKSMAFSTSAGIVFSVLAFFMFSMIGMQNFFFVFPAILTIIFLHWPGNFFKHLTGDLIELSKENIAVIIVIFLLLVSGALFFYPNAIFSGSGTEIFEENAGDSLFHLSLAQNMLYNVPPETPGFTGASLKGYHFYSMAPVSIVKNLSPEISIFDIFFRLMPTLYIFLLGLNLLFFLKLFFGNAKIALP
;
A
#
# COMPACT_ATOMS: atom_id res chain seq x y z
N MET A 1 -28.14 25.67 15.00
CA MET A 1 -27.83 24.70 13.92
C MET A 1 -26.37 24.71 13.48
N ARG A 2 -25.70 25.86 13.24
CA ARG A 2 -24.25 25.89 12.94
C ARG A 2 -23.37 25.20 14.00
N HIS A 3 -23.68 25.41 15.28
CA HIS A 3 -22.87 24.89 16.39
C HIS A 3 -22.92 23.37 16.60
N SER A 4 -23.92 22.65 16.08
CA SER A 4 -23.97 21.17 16.16
C SER A 4 -23.21 20.50 15.01
N MET A 5 -23.09 21.17 13.86
CA MET A 5 -22.32 20.67 12.72
C MET A 5 -20.82 20.69 13.02
N ASP A 6 -20.31 21.75 13.65
CA ASP A 6 -18.88 21.87 13.99
C ASP A 6 -18.40 20.77 14.95
N LYS A 7 -19.26 20.33 15.89
CA LYS A 7 -18.93 19.23 16.82
C LYS A 7 -18.85 17.85 16.16
N ILE A 8 -19.47 17.65 15.00
CA ILE A 8 -19.43 16.39 14.26
C ILE A 8 -18.18 16.35 13.35
N ARG A 9 -17.83 17.48 12.72
CA ARG A 9 -16.64 17.60 11.86
C ARG A 9 -15.33 17.36 12.62
N ILE A 10 -15.25 17.88 13.84
CA ILE A 10 -14.08 17.70 14.71
C ILE A 10 -13.84 16.22 15.03
N LYS A 11 -14.90 15.40 15.23
CA LYS A 11 -14.77 13.98 15.59
C LYS A 11 -14.20 13.08 14.48
N ALA A 12 -14.36 13.46 13.21
CA ALA A 12 -13.95 12.64 12.07
C ALA A 12 -12.51 12.90 11.58
N ALA A 13 -11.99 14.13 11.73
CA ALA A 13 -10.55 14.38 11.52
C ALA A 13 -9.70 13.61 12.55
N TYR A 14 -10.13 13.62 13.82
CA TYR A 14 -9.55 12.76 14.86
C TYR A 14 -9.64 11.28 14.54
N PHE A 15 -10.61 10.86 13.72
CA PHE A 15 -10.84 9.47 13.37
C PHE A 15 -9.94 8.96 12.24
N VAL A 16 -9.72 9.75 11.19
CA VAL A 16 -8.69 9.44 10.18
C VAL A 16 -7.31 9.42 10.84
N LEU A 17 -7.06 10.39 11.71
CA LEU A 17 -5.85 10.42 12.53
C LEU A 17 -5.76 9.20 13.46
N PHE A 18 -6.87 8.76 14.06
CA PHE A 18 -6.91 7.58 14.93
C PHE A 18 -6.63 6.28 14.16
N LEU A 19 -7.21 6.11 12.96
CA LEU A 19 -6.90 4.96 12.11
C LEU A 19 -5.44 4.97 11.65
N ALA A 20 -4.92 6.12 11.24
CA ALA A 20 -3.51 6.29 10.90
C ALA A 20 -2.60 6.00 12.11
N LEU A 21 -2.98 6.47 13.30
CA LEU A 21 -2.28 6.20 14.56
C LEU A 21 -2.31 4.73 14.94
N ILE A 22 -3.45 4.05 14.79
CA ILE A 22 -3.55 2.60 14.98
C ILE A 22 -2.62 1.89 14.00
N PHE A 23 -2.62 2.28 12.73
CA PHE A 23 -1.78 1.67 11.71
C PHE A 23 -0.29 1.85 12.01
N LEU A 24 0.09 3.07 12.40
CA LEU A 24 1.45 3.42 12.85
C LEU A 24 1.82 2.66 14.12
N LEU A 25 0.90 2.52 15.08
CA LEU A 25 1.13 1.85 16.35
C LEU A 25 1.22 0.33 16.16
N VAL A 26 0.38 -0.25 15.31
CA VAL A 26 0.50 -1.65 14.88
C VAL A 26 1.88 -1.87 14.25
N GLN A 27 2.31 -0.98 13.35
CA GLN A 27 3.60 -1.16 12.67
C GLN A 27 4.84 -0.92 13.53
N THR A 28 4.80 0.07 14.40
CA THR A 28 5.95 0.44 15.22
C THR A 28 5.99 -0.36 16.53
N ALA A 29 4.85 -0.55 17.19
CA ALA A 29 4.78 -1.22 18.49
C ALA A 29 4.72 -2.74 18.38
N PHE A 30 4.02 -3.29 17.39
CA PHE A 30 3.96 -4.76 17.24
C PHE A 30 5.07 -5.31 16.35
N PHE A 31 5.57 -4.54 15.37
CA PHE A 31 6.48 -5.08 14.36
C PHE A 31 7.90 -4.56 14.43
N ALA A 32 8.20 -3.70 15.40
CA ALA A 32 9.53 -3.12 15.60
C ALA A 32 10.12 -2.45 14.35
N VAL A 33 9.28 -2.02 13.39
CA VAL A 33 9.74 -1.22 12.26
C VAL A 33 9.95 0.21 12.76
N PRO A 34 11.13 0.82 12.54
CA PRO A 34 11.37 2.20 12.94
C PRO A 34 10.31 3.15 12.37
N LEU A 35 9.80 4.06 13.20
CA LEU A 35 8.77 5.02 12.78
C LEU A 35 9.18 5.80 11.52
N GLN A 36 10.46 6.17 11.41
CA GLN A 36 11.02 6.81 10.22
C GLN A 36 10.81 5.98 8.95
N HIS A 37 11.14 4.69 8.99
CA HIS A 37 10.99 3.77 7.85
C HIS A 37 9.51 3.63 7.47
N THR A 38 8.64 3.53 8.47
CA THR A 38 7.20 3.48 8.27
C THR A 38 6.66 4.74 7.59
N LEU A 39 7.06 5.93 8.05
CA LEU A 39 6.66 7.21 7.45
C LEU A 39 7.17 7.33 6.01
N GLN A 40 8.45 6.98 5.79
CA GLN A 40 9.05 7.02 4.47
C GLN A 40 8.34 6.06 3.49
N PHE A 41 7.99 4.86 3.94
CA PHE A 41 7.20 3.91 3.15
C PHE A 41 5.87 4.51 2.68
N TYR A 42 5.11 5.17 3.57
CA TYR A 42 3.83 5.78 3.17
C TYR A 42 4.00 7.00 2.28
N ILE A 43 5.05 7.79 2.49
CA ILE A 43 5.36 8.92 1.60
C ILE A 43 5.65 8.39 0.19
N VAL A 44 6.51 7.39 0.06
CA VAL A 44 6.80 6.76 -1.24
C VAL A 44 5.54 6.11 -1.81
N GLY A 45 4.79 5.35 -1.01
CA GLY A 45 3.54 4.74 -1.44
C GLY A 45 2.49 5.77 -1.90
N PHE A 46 2.45 6.96 -1.29
CA PHE A 46 1.57 8.03 -1.73
C PHE A 46 1.95 8.53 -3.13
N PHE A 47 3.22 8.89 -3.35
CA PHE A 47 3.66 9.45 -4.63
C PHE A 47 3.80 8.42 -5.75
N VAL A 48 4.09 7.18 -5.41
CA VAL A 48 4.33 6.12 -6.40
C VAL A 48 3.06 5.31 -6.65
N PHE A 49 2.22 5.07 -5.65
CA PHE A 49 1.00 4.29 -5.85
C PHE A 49 -0.23 5.18 -5.89
N PHE A 50 -0.55 5.90 -4.81
CA PHE A 50 -1.80 6.65 -4.75
C PHE A 50 -1.92 7.72 -5.86
N VAL A 51 -0.91 8.57 -6.03
CA VAL A 51 -0.91 9.69 -6.98
C VAL A 51 -1.09 9.20 -8.43
N PRO A 52 -0.28 8.26 -8.94
CA PRO A 52 -0.47 7.73 -10.28
C PRO A 52 -1.85 7.15 -10.52
N GLY A 53 -2.35 6.33 -9.59
CA GLY A 53 -3.68 5.77 -9.73
C GLY A 53 -4.78 6.82 -9.68
N HIS A 54 -4.65 7.85 -8.84
CA HIS A 54 -5.63 8.92 -8.75
C HIS A 54 -5.71 9.72 -10.06
N VAL A 55 -4.56 10.13 -10.61
CA VAL A 55 -4.50 10.88 -11.87
C VAL A 55 -5.06 10.05 -13.02
N ILE A 56 -4.72 8.76 -13.11
CA ILE A 56 -5.18 7.87 -14.18
C ILE A 56 -6.69 7.59 -14.07
N LEU A 57 -7.19 7.26 -12.88
CA LEU A 57 -8.63 7.04 -12.68
C LEU A 57 -9.43 8.31 -12.99
N ARG A 58 -8.90 9.47 -12.63
CA ARG A 58 -9.52 10.75 -12.96
C ARG A 58 -9.48 11.05 -14.45
N ALA A 59 -8.40 10.72 -15.15
CA ALA A 59 -8.34 10.77 -16.61
C ALA A 59 -9.42 9.88 -17.25
N ALA A 60 -9.75 8.74 -16.62
CA ALA A 60 -10.88 7.88 -16.96
C ALA A 60 -12.24 8.38 -16.45
N ARG A 61 -12.34 9.64 -16.01
CA ARG A 61 -13.54 10.31 -15.47
C ARG A 61 -14.15 9.62 -14.24
N GLN A 62 -13.34 8.88 -13.49
CA GLN A 62 -13.74 8.31 -12.21
C GLN A 62 -13.33 9.25 -11.09
N GLU A 63 -14.32 9.79 -10.37
CA GLU A 63 -14.09 10.57 -9.16
C GLU A 63 -14.80 9.91 -7.98
N PHE A 64 -14.10 9.83 -6.86
CA PHE A 64 -14.57 9.13 -5.66
C PHE A 64 -14.45 10.02 -4.43
N GLN A 65 -15.27 9.73 -3.43
CA GLN A 65 -15.09 10.23 -2.06
C GLN A 65 -13.75 9.76 -1.48
N ILE A 66 -13.25 10.45 -0.47
CA ILE A 66 -11.86 10.30 0.01
C ILE A 66 -11.43 8.85 0.27
N PHE A 67 -12.22 8.03 0.97
CA PHE A 67 -11.86 6.64 1.30
C PHE A 67 -11.89 5.69 0.10
N LYS A 68 -12.91 5.83 -0.76
CA LYS A 68 -12.99 5.11 -2.05
C LYS A 68 -11.84 5.52 -2.96
N SER A 69 -11.49 6.81 -2.97
CA SER A 69 -10.34 7.33 -3.70
C SER A 69 -9.05 6.72 -3.17
N MET A 70 -8.82 6.67 -1.85
CA MET A 70 -7.63 6.05 -1.26
C MET A 70 -7.50 4.57 -1.65
N ALA A 71 -8.57 3.79 -1.53
CA ALA A 71 -8.56 2.38 -1.88
C ALA A 71 -8.32 2.15 -3.38
N PHE A 72 -9.19 2.69 -4.24
CA PHE A 72 -9.12 2.43 -5.68
C PHE A 72 -7.89 3.08 -6.33
N SER A 73 -7.52 4.30 -5.93
CA SER A 73 -6.33 4.96 -6.49
C SER A 73 -5.06 4.24 -6.10
N THR A 74 -4.91 3.81 -4.84
CA THR A 74 -3.71 3.06 -4.45
C THR A 74 -3.65 1.70 -5.15
N SER A 75 -4.76 0.95 -5.20
CA SER A 75 -4.83 -0.34 -5.89
C SER A 75 -4.52 -0.21 -7.39
N ALA A 76 -5.14 0.75 -8.08
CA ALA A 76 -4.88 0.99 -9.50
C ALA A 76 -3.44 1.47 -9.73
N GLY A 77 -2.93 2.34 -8.85
CA GLY A 77 -1.59 2.89 -8.97
C GLY A 77 -0.47 1.89 -8.69
N ILE A 78 -0.70 0.88 -7.83
CA ILE A 78 0.21 -0.28 -7.73
C ILE A 78 0.31 -0.95 -9.10
N VAL A 79 -0.83 -1.28 -9.73
CA VAL A 79 -0.86 -1.95 -11.04
C VAL A 79 -0.16 -1.09 -12.11
N PHE A 80 -0.53 0.19 -12.23
CA PHE A 80 0.06 1.07 -13.24
C PHE A 80 1.55 1.33 -13.01
N SER A 81 1.99 1.43 -11.75
CA SER A 81 3.41 1.60 -11.44
C SER A 81 4.22 0.35 -11.75
N VAL A 82 3.66 -0.84 -11.49
CA VAL A 82 4.27 -2.09 -11.91
C VAL A 82 4.40 -2.13 -13.42
N LEU A 83 3.32 -1.87 -14.16
CA LEU A 83 3.36 -1.83 -15.63
C LEU A 83 4.38 -0.81 -16.16
N ALA A 84 4.40 0.41 -15.61
CA ALA A 84 5.36 1.43 -15.99
C ALA A 84 6.80 0.98 -15.69
N PHE A 85 7.08 0.45 -14.50
CA PHE A 85 8.39 -0.10 -14.13
C PHE A 85 8.87 -1.14 -15.14
N PHE A 86 8.00 -2.08 -15.50
CA PHE A 86 8.30 -3.07 -16.54
C PHE A 86 8.58 -2.45 -17.91
N MET A 87 7.79 -1.47 -18.35
CA MET A 87 8.03 -0.78 -19.61
C MET A 87 9.39 -0.09 -19.65
N PHE A 88 9.75 0.63 -18.58
CA PHE A 88 11.06 1.28 -18.45
C PHE A 88 12.20 0.26 -18.44
N SER A 89 12.03 -0.87 -17.75
CA SER A 89 13.05 -1.92 -17.74
C SER A 89 13.23 -2.60 -19.10
N MET A 90 12.16 -2.88 -19.84
CA MET A 90 12.24 -3.52 -21.16
C MET A 90 13.03 -2.69 -22.19
N ILE A 91 13.04 -1.36 -22.05
CA ILE A 91 13.81 -0.46 -22.93
C ILE A 91 15.20 -0.11 -22.35
N GLY A 92 15.64 -0.78 -21.28
CA GLY A 92 16.93 -0.53 -20.64
C GLY A 92 17.00 0.79 -19.85
N MET A 93 15.86 1.40 -19.54
CA MET A 93 15.76 2.69 -18.83
C MET A 93 15.17 2.54 -17.42
N GLN A 94 15.40 1.40 -16.76
CA GLN A 94 14.87 1.13 -15.42
C GLN A 94 15.15 2.25 -14.42
N ASN A 95 16.37 2.82 -14.45
CA ASN A 95 16.76 3.92 -13.58
C ASN A 95 15.91 5.18 -13.77
N PHE A 96 15.27 5.37 -14.92
CA PHE A 96 14.40 6.52 -15.21
C PHE A 96 12.95 6.29 -14.78
N PHE A 97 12.61 5.14 -14.16
CA PHE A 97 11.26 4.88 -13.68
C PHE A 97 10.71 6.02 -12.81
N PHE A 98 11.54 6.67 -11.99
CA PHE A 98 11.11 7.78 -11.12
C PHE A 98 10.52 8.98 -11.87
N VAL A 99 10.78 9.12 -13.17
CA VAL A 99 10.17 10.15 -14.02
C VAL A 99 8.65 9.95 -14.10
N PHE A 100 8.18 8.70 -14.12
CA PHE A 100 6.75 8.39 -14.15
C PHE A 100 5.96 8.96 -12.96
N PRO A 101 6.26 8.61 -11.70
CA PRO A 101 5.57 9.21 -10.56
C PRO A 101 5.84 10.70 -10.42
N ALA A 102 7.00 11.22 -10.85
CA ALA A 102 7.29 12.66 -10.81
C ALA A 102 6.36 13.47 -11.73
N ILE A 103 6.17 13.04 -12.99
CA ILE A 103 5.24 13.69 -13.93
C ILE A 103 3.81 13.64 -13.40
N LEU A 104 3.38 12.48 -12.92
CA LEU A 104 2.02 12.32 -12.39
C LEU A 104 1.80 13.13 -11.10
N THR A 105 2.84 13.34 -10.30
CA THR A 105 2.80 14.26 -9.16
C THR A 105 2.62 15.70 -9.60
N ILE A 106 3.34 16.16 -10.62
CA ILE A 106 3.15 17.51 -11.17
C ILE A 106 1.71 17.68 -11.68
N ILE A 107 1.19 16.70 -12.41
CA ILE A 107 -0.19 16.70 -12.90
C ILE A 107 -1.17 16.73 -11.73
N PHE A 108 -0.96 15.91 -10.70
CA PHE A 108 -1.81 15.87 -9.51
C PHE A 108 -1.87 17.22 -8.79
N LEU A 109 -0.74 17.92 -8.63
CA LEU A 109 -0.70 19.23 -7.98
C LEU A 109 -1.52 20.30 -8.73
N HIS A 110 -1.57 20.23 -10.07
CA HIS A 110 -2.36 21.15 -10.91
C HIS A 110 -3.79 20.65 -11.15
N TRP A 111 -4.02 19.35 -10.99
CA TRP A 111 -5.27 18.68 -11.28
C TRP A 111 -5.62 17.65 -10.18
N PRO A 112 -5.82 18.09 -8.92
CA PRO A 112 -6.15 17.19 -7.80
C PRO A 112 -7.64 16.86 -7.74
N GLY A 113 -8.46 17.57 -8.51
CA GLY A 113 -9.91 17.38 -8.56
C GLY A 113 -10.57 17.76 -7.26
N ASN A 114 -11.51 16.93 -6.84
CA ASN A 114 -12.18 17.14 -5.57
C ASN A 114 -11.43 16.50 -4.39
N PHE A 115 -10.23 15.94 -4.58
CA PHE A 115 -9.47 15.28 -3.51
C PHE A 115 -9.29 16.15 -2.26
N PHE A 116 -8.74 17.36 -2.40
CA PHE A 116 -8.54 18.27 -1.25
C PHE A 116 -9.87 18.79 -0.66
N LYS A 117 -10.93 18.87 -1.47
CA LYS A 117 -12.27 19.21 -0.96
C LYS A 117 -12.85 18.07 -0.13
N HIS A 118 -12.72 16.83 -0.59
CA HIS A 118 -13.15 15.64 0.12
C HIS A 118 -12.31 15.42 1.39
N LEU A 119 -11.01 15.74 1.38
CA LEU A 119 -10.16 15.66 2.57
C LEU A 119 -10.67 16.55 3.73
N THR A 120 -11.33 17.67 3.40
CA THR A 120 -11.87 18.62 4.37
C THR A 120 -13.38 18.50 4.58
N GLY A 121 -14.10 17.80 3.68
CA GLY A 121 -15.57 17.78 3.61
C GLY A 121 -16.22 16.39 3.74
N ASP A 122 -15.55 15.33 3.31
CA ASP A 122 -16.07 13.95 3.35
C ASP A 122 -15.69 13.31 4.69
N LEU A 123 -16.58 13.47 5.65
CA LEU A 123 -16.40 12.98 7.00
C LEU A 123 -17.10 11.63 7.14
N ILE A 124 -16.41 10.62 7.65
CA ILE A 124 -17.09 9.38 8.05
C ILE A 124 -17.93 9.69 9.28
N GLU A 125 -19.24 9.49 9.18
CA GLU A 125 -20.09 9.44 10.35
C GLU A 125 -19.75 8.21 11.19
N LEU A 126 -19.56 8.39 12.50
CA LEU A 126 -19.31 7.28 13.43
C LEU A 126 -20.61 6.53 13.72
N SER A 127 -21.12 5.82 12.71
CA SER A 127 -22.20 4.85 12.91
C SER A 127 -21.65 3.56 13.53
N LYS A 128 -22.52 2.77 14.17
CA LYS A 128 -22.15 1.48 14.76
C LYS A 128 -21.56 0.54 13.71
N GLU A 129 -22.08 0.64 12.50
CA GLU A 129 -21.71 -0.14 11.34
C GLU A 129 -20.31 0.23 10.82
N ASN A 130 -20.01 1.52 10.74
CA ASN A 130 -18.68 2.01 10.35
C ASN A 130 -17.61 1.62 11.38
N ILE A 131 -17.97 1.62 12.67
CA ILE A 131 -17.10 1.13 13.74
C ILE A 131 -16.84 -0.37 13.60
N ALA A 132 -17.87 -1.17 13.35
CA ALA A 132 -17.72 -2.62 13.16
C ALA A 132 -16.78 -2.94 11.98
N VAL A 133 -16.94 -2.23 10.86
CA VAL A 133 -16.04 -2.34 9.71
C VAL A 133 -14.59 -2.07 10.08
N ILE A 134 -14.34 -1.03 10.85
CA ILE A 134 -12.99 -0.66 11.26
C ILE A 134 -12.39 -1.70 12.18
N ILE A 135 -13.19 -2.22 13.10
CA ILE A 135 -12.76 -3.33 13.96
C ILE A 135 -12.38 -4.53 13.09
N VAL A 136 -13.17 -4.86 12.07
CA VAL A 136 -12.83 -5.96 11.14
C VAL A 136 -11.53 -5.69 10.40
N ILE A 137 -11.33 -4.51 9.81
CA ILE A 137 -10.07 -4.14 9.15
C ILE A 137 -8.90 -4.24 10.14
N PHE A 138 -9.06 -3.70 11.34
CA PHE A 138 -8.04 -3.76 12.38
C PHE A 138 -7.70 -5.20 12.77
N LEU A 139 -8.71 -6.06 12.97
CA LEU A 139 -8.50 -7.47 13.28
C LEU A 139 -7.81 -8.21 12.13
N LEU A 140 -8.14 -7.90 10.87
CA LEU A 140 -7.45 -8.45 9.69
C LEU A 140 -5.98 -8.03 9.64
N LEU A 141 -5.68 -6.78 10.00
CA LEU A 141 -4.32 -6.27 10.06
C LEU A 141 -3.51 -6.97 11.15
N VAL A 142 -4.09 -7.10 12.36
CA VAL A 142 -3.44 -7.80 13.47
C VAL A 142 -3.27 -9.28 13.16
N SER A 143 -4.28 -9.95 12.58
CA SER A 143 -4.19 -11.38 12.27
C SER A 143 -3.19 -11.68 11.16
N GLY A 144 -3.23 -10.92 10.06
CA GLY A 144 -2.25 -11.03 9.00
C GLY A 144 -0.85 -10.76 9.53
N ALA A 145 -0.72 -9.81 10.46
CA ALA A 145 0.58 -9.58 11.05
C ALA A 145 1.10 -10.71 11.93
N LEU A 146 0.26 -11.29 12.78
CA LEU A 146 0.64 -12.45 13.57
C LEU A 146 1.01 -13.65 12.69
N PHE A 147 0.48 -13.75 11.47
CA PHE A 147 0.78 -14.83 10.53
C PHE A 147 2.04 -14.61 9.69
N PHE A 148 2.24 -13.40 9.15
CA PHE A 148 3.33 -13.13 8.21
C PHE A 148 4.65 -12.73 8.87
N TYR A 149 4.61 -12.16 10.07
CA TYR A 149 5.76 -11.47 10.67
C TYR A 149 6.73 -12.37 11.44
N PRO A 150 6.28 -13.43 12.15
CA PRO A 150 7.21 -14.34 12.80
C PRO A 150 8.17 -15.03 11.81
N ASN A 151 7.82 -15.08 10.52
CA ASN A 151 8.63 -15.70 9.48
C ASN A 151 9.99 -15.00 9.24
N ALA A 152 10.22 -13.80 9.79
CA ALA A 152 11.53 -13.16 9.76
C ALA A 152 11.76 -12.26 10.99
N ILE A 153 12.72 -12.66 11.84
CA ILE A 153 13.16 -11.90 13.01
C ILE A 153 14.62 -11.51 12.83
N PHE A 154 14.91 -10.22 12.99
CA PHE A 154 16.28 -9.72 13.07
C PHE A 154 16.76 -9.85 14.52
N SER A 155 17.74 -10.70 14.76
CA SER A 155 18.46 -10.78 16.03
C SER A 155 19.83 -10.11 15.87
N GLY A 156 20.45 -9.66 16.97
CA GLY A 156 21.80 -9.07 16.93
C GLY A 156 22.88 -9.99 16.37
N SER A 157 22.56 -11.28 16.21
CA SER A 157 23.40 -12.33 15.61
C SER A 157 23.12 -12.61 14.13
N GLY A 158 22.06 -12.04 13.53
CA GLY A 158 21.71 -12.28 12.13
C GLY A 158 20.22 -12.17 11.83
N THR A 159 19.81 -12.66 10.67
CA THR A 159 18.38 -12.77 10.30
C THR A 159 17.95 -14.22 10.48
N GLU A 160 17.02 -14.44 11.40
CA GLU A 160 16.39 -15.74 11.62
C GLU A 160 15.07 -15.76 10.86
N ILE A 161 14.97 -16.67 9.90
CA ILE A 161 13.74 -16.91 9.15
C ILE A 161 13.12 -18.17 9.73
N PHE A 162 11.95 -18.04 10.35
CA PHE A 162 11.27 -19.14 11.03
C PHE A 162 10.29 -19.86 10.08
N GLU A 163 10.34 -21.20 10.10
CA GLU A 163 9.29 -22.17 9.69
C GLU A 163 8.77 -22.15 8.23
N GLU A 164 7.67 -22.90 7.99
CA GLU A 164 7.26 -23.70 6.80
C GLU A 164 7.33 -23.02 5.41
N ASN A 165 7.33 -21.69 5.34
CA ASN A 165 7.39 -20.93 4.09
C ASN A 165 8.75 -20.23 3.85
N ALA A 166 9.79 -20.56 4.62
CA ALA A 166 11.11 -19.96 4.49
C ALA A 166 11.65 -20.04 3.05
N GLY A 167 11.52 -21.19 2.39
CA GLY A 167 11.98 -21.37 1.00
C GLY A 167 11.26 -20.48 0.00
N ASP A 168 9.93 -20.43 0.08
CA ASP A 168 9.09 -19.60 -0.80
C ASP A 168 9.32 -18.10 -0.55
N SER A 169 9.39 -17.70 0.70
CA SER A 169 9.65 -16.32 1.09
C SER A 169 11.04 -15.85 0.66
N LEU A 170 12.07 -16.68 0.84
CA LEU A 170 13.43 -16.40 0.36
C LEU A 170 13.49 -16.33 -1.16
N PHE A 171 12.78 -17.21 -1.84
CA PHE A 171 12.66 -17.17 -3.30
C PHE A 171 12.07 -15.83 -3.74
N HIS A 172 10.89 -15.45 -3.23
CA HIS A 172 10.25 -14.18 -3.54
C HIS A 172 11.10 -12.94 -3.19
N LEU A 173 11.75 -12.95 -2.03
CA LEU A 173 12.63 -11.88 -1.60
C LEU A 173 13.84 -11.73 -2.53
N SER A 174 14.42 -12.85 -2.96
CA SER A 174 15.53 -12.84 -3.92
C SER A 174 15.12 -12.30 -5.29
N LEU A 175 13.88 -12.58 -5.74
CA LEU A 175 13.33 -11.97 -6.93
C LEU A 175 13.19 -10.46 -6.76
N ALA A 176 12.60 -10.00 -5.66
CA ALA A 176 12.45 -8.58 -5.38
C ALA A 176 13.80 -7.84 -5.33
N GLN A 177 14.83 -8.45 -4.73
CA GLN A 177 16.18 -7.90 -4.67
C GLN A 177 16.84 -7.88 -6.05
N ASN A 178 16.72 -8.95 -6.84
CA ASN A 178 17.32 -9.04 -8.17
C ASN A 178 16.69 -8.03 -9.15
N MET A 179 15.39 -7.78 -9.03
CA MET A 179 14.65 -6.78 -9.80
C MET A 179 15.14 -5.35 -9.62
N LEU A 180 15.99 -5.05 -8.63
CA LEU A 180 16.68 -3.75 -8.55
C LEU A 180 17.69 -3.55 -9.69
N TYR A 181 18.16 -4.65 -10.31
CA TYR A 181 19.21 -4.63 -11.32
C TYR A 181 18.76 -5.24 -12.66
N ASN A 182 17.96 -6.32 -12.61
CA ASN A 182 17.56 -7.08 -13.78
C ASN A 182 16.06 -7.32 -13.79
N VAL A 183 15.40 -6.98 -14.90
CA VAL A 183 13.99 -7.27 -15.13
C VAL A 183 13.85 -7.79 -16.56
N PRO A 184 13.42 -9.05 -16.78
CA PRO A 184 13.04 -10.05 -15.77
C PRO A 184 14.20 -10.43 -14.83
N PRO A 185 13.90 -10.81 -13.57
CA PRO A 185 14.93 -11.24 -12.63
C PRO A 185 15.60 -12.53 -13.11
N GLU A 186 16.83 -12.74 -12.67
CA GLU A 186 17.51 -14.03 -12.77
C GLU A 186 16.86 -15.05 -11.84
N THR A 187 17.00 -16.33 -12.21
CA THR A 187 16.55 -17.47 -11.43
C THR A 187 17.41 -17.53 -10.15
N PRO A 188 16.80 -17.42 -8.96
CA PRO A 188 17.54 -17.51 -7.70
C PRO A 188 18.37 -18.79 -7.64
N GLY A 189 19.66 -18.65 -7.31
CA GLY A 189 20.62 -19.77 -7.27
C GLY A 189 21.26 -20.16 -8.60
N PHE A 190 20.85 -19.55 -9.73
CA PHE A 190 21.42 -19.81 -11.06
C PHE A 190 21.78 -18.52 -11.78
N THR A 191 23.04 -18.09 -11.64
CA THR A 191 23.54 -16.83 -12.22
C THR A 191 23.43 -16.81 -13.74
N GLY A 192 22.95 -15.70 -14.29
CA GLY A 192 22.77 -15.48 -15.74
C GLY A 192 21.58 -16.20 -16.37
N ALA A 193 20.85 -17.03 -15.61
CA ALA A 193 19.66 -17.71 -16.10
C ALA A 193 18.41 -16.86 -15.82
N SER A 194 17.89 -16.15 -16.82
CA SER A 194 16.63 -15.40 -16.68
C SER A 194 15.46 -16.29 -16.24
N LEU A 195 14.67 -15.83 -15.27
CA LEU A 195 13.49 -16.53 -14.80
C LEU A 195 12.38 -16.49 -15.87
N LYS A 196 11.92 -17.67 -16.30
CA LYS A 196 10.85 -17.81 -17.30
C LYS A 196 9.66 -18.56 -16.71
N GLY A 197 8.44 -18.19 -17.14
CA GLY A 197 7.20 -18.90 -16.79
C GLY A 197 6.72 -18.70 -15.35
N TYR A 198 7.32 -17.78 -14.58
CA TYR A 198 6.93 -17.49 -13.21
C TYR A 198 6.30 -16.10 -13.07
N HIS A 199 5.39 -15.93 -12.12
CA HIS A 199 4.61 -14.71 -11.90
C HIS A 199 5.34 -13.68 -11.01
N PHE A 200 6.59 -13.37 -11.32
CA PHE A 200 7.44 -12.50 -10.48
C PHE A 200 6.98 -11.02 -10.42
N TYR A 201 6.02 -10.61 -11.25
CA TYR A 201 5.47 -9.25 -11.30
C TYR A 201 4.92 -8.76 -9.95
N SER A 202 4.42 -9.67 -9.11
CA SER A 202 3.92 -9.36 -7.76
C SER A 202 5.00 -8.81 -6.83
N MET A 203 6.28 -9.04 -7.15
CA MET A 203 7.43 -8.55 -6.38
C MET A 203 7.88 -7.15 -6.78
N ALA A 204 7.47 -6.64 -7.95
CA ALA A 204 7.86 -5.32 -8.43
C ALA A 204 7.57 -4.19 -7.42
N PRO A 205 6.41 -4.14 -6.73
CA PRO A 205 6.17 -3.10 -5.72
C PRO A 205 7.20 -3.07 -4.60
N VAL A 206 7.70 -4.24 -4.16
CA VAL A 206 8.75 -4.35 -3.14
C VAL A 206 10.05 -3.75 -3.67
N SER A 207 10.45 -4.11 -4.91
CA SER A 207 11.64 -3.59 -5.57
C SER A 207 11.57 -2.08 -5.81
N ILE A 208 10.42 -1.58 -6.27
CA ILE A 208 10.18 -0.16 -6.51
C ILE A 208 10.36 0.64 -5.23
N VAL A 209 9.72 0.20 -4.14
CA VAL A 209 9.85 0.86 -2.83
C VAL A 209 11.29 0.78 -2.34
N LYS A 210 11.95 -0.38 -2.45
CA LYS A 210 13.35 -0.54 -2.01
C LYS A 210 14.30 0.37 -2.79
N ASN A 211 14.08 0.56 -4.08
CA ASN A 211 14.90 1.45 -4.90
C ASN A 211 14.74 2.93 -4.49
N LEU A 212 13.54 3.34 -4.08
CA LEU A 212 13.23 4.72 -3.68
C LEU A 212 13.46 4.99 -2.18
N SER A 213 13.58 3.93 -1.38
CA SER A 213 13.82 3.95 0.07
C SER A 213 14.95 2.98 0.43
N PRO A 214 16.21 3.33 0.08
CA PRO A 214 17.35 2.42 0.24
C PRO A 214 17.68 2.09 1.70
N GLU A 215 17.32 2.95 2.65
CA GLU A 215 17.50 2.72 4.10
C GLU A 215 16.51 1.72 4.70
N ILE A 216 15.32 1.55 4.12
CA ILE A 216 14.39 0.51 4.59
C ILE A 216 14.90 -0.86 4.16
N SER A 217 14.99 -1.80 5.11
CA SER A 217 15.34 -3.19 4.80
C SER A 217 14.34 -3.79 3.81
N ILE A 218 14.82 -4.52 2.80
CA ILE A 218 13.92 -5.20 1.86
C ILE A 218 13.02 -6.23 2.57
N PHE A 219 13.49 -6.79 3.69
CA PHE A 219 12.69 -7.65 4.56
C PHE A 219 11.53 -6.90 5.22
N ASP A 220 11.76 -5.67 5.71
CA ASP A 220 10.69 -4.85 6.28
C ASP A 220 9.66 -4.49 5.21
N ILE A 221 10.10 -4.18 3.99
CA ILE A 221 9.19 -3.91 2.88
C ILE A 221 8.35 -5.17 2.57
N PHE A 222 9.00 -6.33 2.45
CA PHE A 222 8.37 -7.59 2.02
C PHE A 222 7.49 -8.23 3.09
N PHE A 223 7.96 -8.42 4.32
CA PHE A 223 7.23 -9.13 5.37
C PHE A 223 6.27 -8.23 6.14
N ARG A 224 6.49 -6.91 6.12
CA ARG A 224 5.81 -6.00 7.05
C ARG A 224 4.98 -4.96 6.34
N LEU A 225 5.63 -4.05 5.62
CA LEU A 225 5.00 -2.83 5.12
C LEU A 225 4.05 -3.12 3.95
N MET A 226 4.49 -3.90 2.94
CA MET A 226 3.64 -4.25 1.79
C MET A 226 2.46 -5.15 2.16
N PRO A 227 2.61 -6.23 2.96
CA PRO A 227 1.47 -7.03 3.40
C PRO A 227 0.45 -6.22 4.20
N THR A 228 0.90 -5.32 5.08
CA THR A 228 0.01 -4.40 5.80
C THR A 228 -0.80 -3.54 4.82
N LEU A 229 -0.15 -2.94 3.83
CA LEU A 229 -0.82 -2.15 2.80
C LEU A 229 -1.84 -3.00 2.02
N TYR A 230 -1.47 -4.21 1.61
CA TYR A 230 -2.36 -5.09 0.85
C TYR A 230 -3.57 -5.56 1.66
N ILE A 231 -3.40 -5.93 2.93
CA ILE A 231 -4.51 -6.30 3.82
C ILE A 231 -5.45 -5.11 4.02
N PHE A 232 -4.90 -3.91 4.22
CA PHE A 232 -5.70 -2.70 4.34
C PHE A 232 -6.52 -2.42 3.08
N LEU A 233 -5.88 -2.46 1.91
CA LEU A 233 -6.56 -2.27 0.62
C LEU A 233 -7.58 -3.37 0.35
N LEU A 234 -7.28 -4.63 0.70
CA LEU A 234 -8.22 -5.74 0.56
C LEU A 234 -9.46 -5.50 1.42
N GLY A 235 -9.27 -5.12 2.69
CA GLY A 235 -10.37 -4.77 3.59
C GLY A 235 -11.25 -3.67 3.01
N LEU A 236 -10.67 -2.54 2.61
CA LEU A 236 -11.42 -1.42 2.02
C LEU A 236 -12.14 -1.79 0.73
N ASN A 237 -11.45 -2.44 -0.21
CA ASN A 237 -12.03 -2.81 -1.50
C ASN A 237 -13.16 -3.84 -1.34
N LEU A 238 -12.99 -4.84 -0.46
CA LEU A 238 -14.02 -5.83 -0.16
C LEU A 238 -15.28 -5.15 0.37
N LEU A 239 -15.14 -4.16 1.26
CA LEU A 239 -16.30 -3.43 1.79
C LEU A 239 -17.06 -2.68 0.71
N PHE A 240 -16.36 -2.00 -0.20
CA PHE A 240 -16.99 -1.31 -1.31
C PHE A 240 -17.63 -2.28 -2.31
N PHE A 241 -16.99 -3.43 -2.55
CA PHE A 241 -17.53 -4.48 -3.41
C PHE A 241 -18.80 -5.10 -2.81
N LEU A 242 -18.80 -5.42 -1.51
CA LEU A 242 -19.98 -5.93 -0.81
C LEU A 242 -21.15 -4.93 -0.85
N LYS A 243 -20.87 -3.63 -0.73
CA LYS A 243 -21.89 -2.58 -0.89
C LYS A 243 -22.49 -2.59 -2.29
N LEU A 244 -21.67 -2.75 -3.32
CA LEU A 244 -22.09 -2.77 -4.72
C LEU A 244 -22.98 -3.98 -5.02
N PHE A 245 -22.57 -5.17 -4.58
CA PHE A 245 -23.26 -6.42 -4.93
C PHE A 245 -24.50 -6.70 -4.09
N PHE A 246 -24.47 -6.38 -2.80
CA PHE A 246 -25.57 -6.71 -1.89
C PHE A 246 -26.53 -5.54 -1.66
N GLY A 247 -26.28 -4.36 -2.26
CA GLY A 247 -27.18 -3.20 -2.36
C GLY A 247 -27.63 -2.55 -1.05
N ASN A 248 -27.35 -3.19 0.10
CA ASN A 248 -28.01 -2.91 1.37
C ASN A 248 -27.17 -3.33 2.58
N ALA A 249 -25.84 -3.35 2.44
CA ALA A 249 -25.01 -3.56 3.61
C ALA A 249 -25.11 -2.30 4.47
N LYS A 250 -26.01 -2.27 5.46
CA LYS A 250 -25.99 -1.31 6.58
C LYS A 250 -24.57 -1.12 7.15
N ILE A 251 -23.73 -2.13 6.94
CA ILE A 251 -22.32 -2.30 7.30
C ILE A 251 -21.36 -1.38 6.50
N ALA A 252 -21.67 -0.95 5.29
CA ALA A 252 -20.68 -0.31 4.43
C ALA A 252 -20.68 1.23 4.53
N LEU A 253 -19.52 1.79 4.90
CA LEU A 253 -19.19 3.22 4.94
C LEU A 253 -19.90 4.01 3.81
N PRO A 254 -20.56 5.15 4.11
CA PRO A 254 -21.19 6.03 3.12
C PRO A 254 -20.29 6.23 1.89
#